data_AF-A0A3D3ZMQ4-F1
#
_entry.id   AF-A0A3D3ZMQ4-F1
#
_cell.length_a   1.000
_cell.length_b   1.000
_cell.length_c   1.000
_cell.angle_alpha   90.00
_cell.angle_beta   90.00
_cell.angle_gamma   90.00
#
_symmetry.space_group_name_H-M   'P 1'
#
loop_
_entity.id
_entity.type
_entity.pdbx_description
1 polymer ?
#
loop_
_entity_poly.entity_id
_entity_poly.type
_entity_poly.pdbx_seq_one_letter_code
_entity_poly.pdbx_strand_id
1 'polypeptide(L)' 'RTCDSMASSKTCPHGNDQHVTLSGTKVRQMLQAGEIPPREFSRPEVAKVLIEAMRQPVA' A
#
# COMPACT_ATOMS: atom_id res chain seq x y z
N ARG A 1 11.94 5.46 -7.71
CA ARG A 1 12.07 4.07 -7.20
C ARG A 1 13.54 3.75 -7.15
N THR A 2 14.20 3.97 -6.01
CA THR A 2 15.68 4.02 -5.97
C THR A 2 16.25 3.31 -4.75
N CYS A 3 15.60 3.39 -3.59
CA CYS A 3 16.16 2.85 -2.35
C CYS A 3 15.31 1.79 -1.64
N ASP A 4 14.12 1.43 -2.16
CA ASP A 4 13.17 0.41 -1.64
C ASP A 4 12.94 0.42 -0.12
N SER A 5 13.26 1.54 0.53
CA SER A 5 13.26 1.72 1.98
C SER A 5 12.16 2.70 2.37
N MET A 6 11.57 2.47 3.54
CA MET A 6 10.57 3.35 4.10
C MET A 6 11.24 4.61 4.64
N ALA A 7 10.97 5.74 4.00
CA ALA A 7 11.45 7.05 4.42
C ALA A 7 10.31 8.06 4.27
N SER A 8 10.31 9.09 5.13
CA SER A 8 9.45 10.25 4.93
C SER A 8 9.99 11.13 3.80
N SER A 9 9.13 11.99 3.24
CA SER A 9 9.56 13.00 2.25
C SER A 9 10.65 13.95 2.77
N LYS A 10 10.76 14.11 4.10
CA LYS A 10 11.78 14.97 4.74
C LYS A 10 13.12 14.27 4.94
N THR A 11 13.13 12.94 5.02
CA THR A 11 14.31 12.14 5.38
C THR A 11 14.89 11.36 4.20
N CYS A 12 14.14 11.25 3.11
CA CYS A 12 14.61 10.61 1.90
C CYS A 12 15.59 11.54 1.15
N PRO A 13 16.80 11.08 0.78
CA PRO A 13 17.76 11.90 0.03
C PRO A 13 17.39 12.06 -1.46
N HIS A 14 16.29 11.45 -1.91
CA HIS A 14 15.87 11.46 -3.30
C HIS A 14 14.85 12.56 -3.60
N GLY A 15 14.76 12.95 -4.88
CA GLY A 15 13.74 13.90 -5.35
C GLY A 15 12.33 13.30 -5.37
N ASN A 16 11.31 14.16 -5.39
CA ASN A 16 9.90 13.76 -5.33
C ASN A 16 9.47 12.78 -6.44
N ASP A 17 10.07 12.88 -7.63
CA ASP A 17 9.76 11.97 -8.75
C ASP A 17 10.16 10.51 -8.47
N GLN A 18 11.04 10.31 -7.48
CA GLN A 18 11.48 8.99 -7.04
C GLN A 18 10.67 8.46 -5.86
N HIS A 19 9.85 9.31 -5.22
CA HIS A 19 8.97 8.94 -4.12
C HIS A 19 7.71 8.25 -4.66
N VAL A 20 7.37 7.11 -4.05
CA VAL A 20 6.13 6.42 -4.31
C VAL A 20 5.20 6.68 -3.14
N THR A 21 4.10 7.39 -3.39
CA THR A 21 3.07 7.66 -2.38
C THR A 21 1.74 7.11 -2.86
N LEU A 22 1.05 6.40 -1.97
CA LEU A 22 -0.29 5.88 -2.21
C LEU A 22 -1.15 6.25 -1.01
N SER A 23 -2.28 6.89 -1.27
CA SER A 23 -3.17 7.31 -0.18
C SER A 23 -3.83 6.09 0.47
N GLY A 24 -4.00 6.14 1.79
CA GLY A 24 -4.70 5.06 2.52
C GLY A 24 -6.12 4.82 2.01
N THR A 25 -6.79 5.85 1.50
CA THR A 25 -8.10 5.72 0.85
C THR A 25 -8.01 4.90 -0.43
N LYS A 26 -6.99 5.13 -1.27
CA LYS A 26 -6.79 4.34 -2.49
C LYS A 26 -6.43 2.89 -2.17
N VAL A 27 -5.61 2.64 -1.14
CA VAL A 27 -5.32 1.29 -0.66
C VAL A 27 -6.60 0.55 -0.27
N ARG A 28 -7.46 1.17 0.55
CA ARG A 28 -8.74 0.56 0.95
C ARG A 28 -9.67 0.29 -0.25
N GLN A 29 -9.75 1.21 -1.21
CA GLN A 29 -10.53 1.00 -2.43
C GLN A 29 -10.02 -0.20 -3.23
N MET A 30 -8.69 -0.36 -3.36
CA MET A 30 -8.10 -1.52 -4.05
C MET A 30 -8.44 -2.82 -3.31
N LEU A 31 -8.29 -2.85 -1.98
CA LEU A 31 -8.63 -4.02 -1.18
C LEU A 31 -10.13 -4.38 -1.28
N GLN A 32 -11.02 -3.39 -1.29
CA GLN A 32 -12.46 -3.58 -1.50
C GLN A 32 -12.78 -4.11 -2.90
N ALA A 33 -12.05 -3.66 -3.93
CA ALA A 33 -12.16 -4.17 -5.29
C ALA A 33 -11.53 -5.58 -5.46
N GLY A 34 -10.85 -6.09 -4.42
CA GLY A 34 -10.09 -7.34 -4.49
C GLY A 34 -8.75 -7.22 -5.24
N GLU A 35 -8.29 -6.00 -5.49
CA GLU A 35 -6.99 -5.71 -6.07
C GLU A 35 -5.91 -5.65 -5.00
N ILE A 36 -4.76 -6.28 -5.28
CA ILE A 36 -3.62 -6.30 -4.36
C ILE A 36 -2.83 -4.99 -4.50
N PRO A 37 -2.65 -4.20 -3.42
CA PRO A 37 -1.81 -3.01 -3.46
C PRO A 37 -0.36 -3.34 -3.83
N PRO A 38 0.43 -2.37 -4.34
CA PRO A 38 1.84 -2.61 -4.65
C PRO A 38 2.61 -3.14 -3.43
N ARG A 39 3.60 -4.01 -3.68
CA ARG A 39 4.40 -4.67 -2.63
C ARG A 39 5.08 -3.69 -1.69
N GLU A 40 5.35 -2.48 -2.18
CA GLU A 40 5.93 -1.37 -1.43
C GLU A 40 5.00 -0.85 -0.31
N PHE A 41 3.68 -1.06 -0.43
CA PHE A 41 2.68 -0.64 0.57
C PHE A 41 2.11 -1.79 1.38
N SER A 42 1.96 -2.96 0.78
CA SER A 42 1.40 -4.11 1.47
C SER A 42 2.03 -5.38 0.95
N ARG A 43 2.46 -6.24 1.86
CA ARG A 43 2.95 -7.57 1.49
C ARG A 43 1.78 -8.40 0.95
N PRO A 44 1.96 -9.20 -0.12
CA PRO A 44 0.87 -9.94 -0.75
C PRO A 44 0.10 -10.85 0.21
N GLU A 45 0.78 -11.46 1.18
CA GLU A 45 0.17 -12.29 2.22
C GLU A 45 -0.79 -11.50 3.12
N VAL A 46 -0.44 -10.26 3.47
CA VAL A 46 -1.29 -9.39 4.27
C VAL A 46 -2.46 -8.87 3.45
N ALA A 47 -2.22 -8.46 2.19
CA ALA A 47 -3.26 -7.97 1.30
C ALA A 47 -4.35 -9.02 1.06
N LYS A 48 -3.99 -10.30 0.90
CA LYS A 48 -4.96 -11.39 0.77
C LYS A 48 -5.86 -11.53 1.99
N VAL A 49 -5.28 -11.52 3.18
CA VAL A 49 -6.04 -11.58 4.45
C VAL A 49 -6.98 -10.39 4.57
N LEU A 50 -6.51 -9.19 4.22
CA LEU A 50 -7.34 -7.98 4.24
C LEU A 50 -8.49 -8.01 3.22
N ILE A 51 -8.25 -8.51 2.01
CA ILE A 51 -9.30 -8.68 0.98
C ILE A 51 -10.36 -9.68 1.46
N GLU A 52 -9.94 -10.80 2.04
CA GLU A 52 -10.84 -11.82 2.58
C GLU A 52 -11.68 -11.25 3.74
N ALA A 53 -11.02 -10.58 4.69
CA ALA A 53 -11.68 -9.93 5.82
C ALA A 53 -12.64 -8.81 5.38
N MET A 54 -12.33 -8.06 4.32
CA MET A 54 -13.25 -7.03 3.78
C MET A 54 -14.46 -7.61 3.06
N ARG A 55 -14.39 -8.85 2.57
CA ARG A 55 -15.52 -9.57 1.96
C ARG A 55 -16.45 -10.18 3.00
N GLN A 56 -15.95 -10.45 4.20
CA GLN A 56 -16.75 -10.89 5.33
C GLN A 56 -17.21 -9.67 6.12
N PRO A 57 -18.53 -9.38 6.21
CA PRO A 57 -18.99 -8.34 7.11
C PRO A 57 -18.59 -8.73 8.53
N VAL A 58 -17.85 -7.85 9.21
CA VAL A 58 -17.60 -7.98 10.64
C VAL A 58 -18.96 -7.89 11.32
N ALA A 59 -19.39 -9.02 11.89
CA ALA A 59 -20.69 -9.16 12.57
C ALA A 59 -20.78 -8.29 13.82
#